data_AF-A0A940YN59-F1
#
_entry.id   AF-A0A940YN59-F1
#
_cell.length_a   1.000
_cell.length_b   1.000
_cell.length_c   1.000
_cell.angle_alpha   90.00
_cell.angle_beta   90.00
_cell.angle_gamma   90.00
#
_symmetry.space_group_name_H-M   'P 1'
#
loop_
_entity.id
_entity.type
_entity.pdbx_description
1 polymer ?
#
loop_
_entity_poly.entity_id
_entity_poly.type
_entity_poly.pdbx_seq_one_letter_code
_entity_poly.pdbx_strand_id
1 'polypeptide(L)'
;MYRWSTLALPQVEWPTGHVPPTRFRHLHTTVDEPELPRAREVGYTTWQSIEAGPMVRLGWDWALIDDGIVVLADPLGINSNLCFLQEREPLHASRAAAHLNAIVHALPWQATILKALRRLRADGTQACATRASRRRDDGPERPQTVNGR
;
A
#
# COMPACT_ATOMS: atom_id res chain seq x y z
N MET A 1 5.51 -12.54 -2.64
CA MET A 1 5.60 -11.37 -3.55
C MET A 1 6.46 -10.33 -2.84
N TYR A 2 7.57 -9.87 -3.42
CA TYR A 2 8.57 -9.09 -2.68
C TYR A 2 8.01 -7.74 -2.23
N ARG A 3 7.87 -7.56 -0.91
CA ARG A 3 7.74 -6.24 -0.28
C ARG A 3 8.92 -5.41 -0.78
N TRP A 4 8.67 -4.37 -1.56
CA TRP A 4 9.74 -3.56 -2.14
C TRP A 4 10.57 -2.98 -0.99
N SER A 5 11.86 -3.27 -0.99
CA SER A 5 12.74 -2.91 0.12
C SER A 5 13.04 -1.41 0.08
N THR A 6 12.67 -0.68 1.12
CA THR A 6 13.18 0.68 1.41
C THR A 6 14.72 0.71 1.53
N LEU A 7 15.37 -0.46 1.56
CA LEU A 7 16.83 -0.68 1.57
C LEU A 7 17.60 -0.05 0.41
N ALA A 8 16.94 0.44 -0.65
CA ALA A 8 17.61 1.10 -1.76
C ALA A 8 17.93 2.59 -1.50
N LEU A 9 17.53 3.15 -0.36
CA LEU A 9 17.77 4.56 -0.02
C LEU A 9 18.84 4.71 1.06
N PRO A 10 19.69 5.75 0.97
CA PRO A 10 20.61 6.07 2.04
C PRO A 10 19.83 6.41 3.31
N GLN A 11 20.39 6.04 4.47
CA GLN A 11 19.85 6.41 5.76
C GLN A 11 19.90 7.94 5.92
N VAL A 12 18.80 8.50 6.42
CA VAL A 12 18.64 9.94 6.67
C VAL A 12 18.61 10.14 8.17
N GLU A 13 19.68 10.72 8.70
CA GLU A 13 19.79 11.07 10.10
C GLU A 13 18.90 12.27 10.45
N TRP A 14 18.14 12.15 11.53
CA TRP A 14 17.21 13.19 11.96
C TRP A 14 17.32 13.44 13.47
N PRO A 15 17.86 14.59 13.90
CA PRO A 15 17.98 14.89 15.32
C PRO A 15 16.61 15.03 16.00
N THR A 16 16.47 14.42 17.18
CA THR A 16 15.31 14.58 18.04
C THR A 16 15.24 16.01 18.56
N GLY A 17 14.07 16.65 18.39
CA GLY A 17 13.87 18.08 18.63
C GLY A 17 13.69 18.91 17.35
N HIS A 18 14.03 18.37 16.19
CA HIS A 18 13.64 18.95 14.90
C HIS A 18 12.30 18.37 14.43
N VAL A 19 11.49 19.22 13.80
CA VAL A 19 10.24 18.76 13.17
C VAL A 19 10.60 17.82 12.03
N PRO A 20 10.17 16.54 12.05
CA PRO A 20 10.41 15.62 10.95
C PRO A 20 9.63 16.07 9.69
N PRO A 21 9.95 15.53 8.50
CA PRO A 21 9.13 15.78 7.33
C PRO A 21 7.68 15.42 7.63
N THR A 22 6.75 16.25 7.18
CA THR A 22 5.32 16.11 7.44
C THR A 22 4.53 15.85 6.18
N ARG A 23 5.06 16.26 5.03
CA ARG A 23 4.41 16.15 3.73
C ARG A 23 4.97 14.97 2.96
N PHE A 24 4.11 13.97 2.75
CA PHE A 24 4.40 12.80 1.96
C PHE A 24 3.38 12.64 0.83
N ARG A 25 3.86 12.24 -0.35
CA ARG A 25 3.01 11.72 -1.42
C ARG A 25 2.90 10.21 -1.32
N HIS A 26 1.70 9.70 -1.57
CA HIS A 26 1.48 8.28 -1.77
C HIS A 26 2.15 7.83 -3.07
N LEU A 27 2.87 6.70 -3.03
CA LEU A 27 3.47 6.08 -4.22
C LEU A 27 2.66 4.89 -4.70
N HIS A 28 2.37 3.95 -3.80
CA HIS A 28 1.73 2.69 -4.17
C HIS A 28 1.05 2.01 -2.98
N THR A 29 0.05 1.18 -3.29
CA THR A 29 -0.63 0.28 -2.35
C THR A 29 -0.79 -1.07 -3.02
N THR A 30 -0.33 -2.13 -2.36
CA THR A 30 -0.57 -3.53 -2.75
C THR A 30 -1.68 -4.11 -1.90
N VAL A 31 -2.32 -5.16 -2.41
CA VAL A 31 -3.19 -6.07 -1.64
C VAL A 31 -2.53 -7.44 -1.71
N ASP A 32 -2.32 -8.03 -0.55
CA ASP A 32 -1.72 -9.35 -0.38
C ASP A 32 -2.79 -10.35 0.09
N GLU A 33 -2.47 -11.65 0.02
CA GLU A 33 -3.36 -12.68 0.57
C GLU A 33 -3.48 -12.50 2.09
N PRO A 34 -4.70 -12.55 2.65
CA PRO A 34 -4.91 -12.29 4.07
C PRO A 34 -4.28 -13.40 4.92
N GLU A 35 -3.17 -13.09 5.59
CA GLU A 35 -2.58 -13.94 6.63
C GLU A 35 -3.32 -13.80 7.98
N LEU A 36 -4.09 -12.71 8.15
CA LEU A 36 -4.81 -12.40 9.38
C LEU A 36 -6.25 -12.96 9.36
N PRO A 37 -6.65 -13.86 10.28
CA PRO A 37 -7.94 -14.57 10.25
C PRO A 37 -9.21 -13.69 10.28
N ARG A 38 -9.06 -12.38 10.57
CA ARG A 38 -10.17 -11.42 10.68
C ARG A 38 -10.03 -10.23 9.74
N ALA A 39 -8.94 -10.13 8.97
CA ALA A 39 -8.79 -9.08 7.99
C ALA A 39 -9.50 -9.50 6.70
N ARG A 40 -10.31 -8.61 6.14
CA ARG A 40 -10.92 -8.82 4.83
C ARG A 40 -9.88 -8.75 3.73
N GLU A 41 -8.98 -7.77 3.86
CA GLU A 41 -7.87 -7.53 2.95
C GLU A 41 -6.68 -7.04 3.78
N VAL A 42 -5.47 -7.42 3.37
CA VAL A 42 -4.22 -6.90 3.94
C VAL A 42 -3.35 -6.42 2.80
N GLY A 43 -2.32 -5.64 3.11
CA GLY A 43 -1.31 -5.32 2.12
C GLY A 43 -0.30 -4.32 2.63
N TYR A 44 0.41 -3.70 1.71
CA TYR A 44 1.47 -2.76 2.00
C TYR A 44 1.19 -1.40 1.35
N THR A 45 1.62 -0.31 1.99
CA THR A 45 1.54 1.04 1.40
C THR A 45 2.87 1.77 1.47
N THR A 46 3.14 2.60 0.47
CA THR A 46 4.40 3.36 0.34
C THR A 46 4.17 4.83 0.19
N TRP A 47 4.98 5.61 0.88
CA TRP A 47 4.92 7.06 0.92
C TRP A 47 6.32 7.67 0.82
N GLN A 48 6.44 8.81 0.14
CA GLN A 48 7.71 9.51 -0.03
C GLN A 48 7.56 10.99 0.28
N SER A 49 8.56 11.56 0.96
CA SER A 49 8.59 12.99 1.27
C SER A 49 8.59 13.82 -0.02
N ILE A 50 7.95 14.99 0.04
CA ILE A 50 7.91 15.97 -1.05
C ILE A 50 8.51 17.32 -0.65
N GLU A 51 9.09 17.39 0.54
CA GLU A 51 9.76 18.59 1.06
C GLU A 51 11.16 18.72 0.47
N ALA A 52 11.71 19.93 0.48
CA ALA A 52 13.09 20.16 0.11
C ALA A 52 14.01 19.50 1.16
N GLY A 53 14.97 18.68 0.71
CA GLY A 53 15.88 17.97 1.61
C GLY A 53 16.16 16.53 1.16
N PRO A 54 16.73 15.70 2.05
CA PRO A 54 16.99 14.30 1.76
C PRO A 54 15.67 13.55 1.49
N MET A 55 15.71 12.63 0.53
CA MET A 55 14.55 11.83 0.17
C MET A 55 14.24 10.82 1.28
N VAL A 56 13.09 11.00 1.92
CA VAL A 56 12.61 10.11 2.96
C VAL A 56 11.49 9.26 2.42
N ARG A 57 11.52 7.96 2.76
CA ARG A 57 10.47 7.03 2.39
C ARG A 57 9.96 6.29 3.62
N LEU A 58 8.67 6.04 3.60
CA LEU A 58 7.93 5.30 4.59
C LEU A 58 7.16 4.20 3.90
N GLY A 59 7.00 3.07 4.57
CA GLY A 59 6.00 2.11 4.19
C GLY A 59 5.69 1.14 5.31
N TRP A 60 4.47 0.62 5.30
CA TRP A 60 3.95 -0.21 6.37
C TRP A 60 2.86 -1.14 5.87
N ASP A 61 2.64 -2.19 6.65
CA ASP A 61 1.54 -3.13 6.46
C ASP A 61 0.23 -2.52 6.98
N TRP A 62 -0.85 -2.76 6.24
CA TRP A 62 -2.20 -2.33 6.61
C TRP A 62 -3.17 -3.51 6.53
N ALA A 63 -4.26 -3.43 7.30
CA ALA A 63 -5.35 -4.39 7.27
C ALA A 63 -6.70 -3.67 7.19
N LEU A 64 -7.58 -4.12 6.31
CA LEU A 64 -8.99 -3.74 6.28
C LEU A 64 -9.75 -4.71 7.18
N ILE A 65 -10.19 -4.23 8.35
CA ILE A 65 -10.91 -5.05 9.33
C ILE A 65 -12.42 -5.02 9.11
N ASP A 66 -12.95 -3.92 8.60
CA ASP A 66 -14.35 -3.78 8.21
C ASP A 66 -14.51 -2.74 7.09
N ASP A 67 -15.71 -2.60 6.54
CA ASP A 67 -15.98 -1.63 5.47
C ASP A 67 -15.64 -0.20 5.91
N GLY A 68 -14.61 0.36 5.28
CA GLY A 68 -14.12 1.71 5.58
C GLY A 68 -13.15 1.79 6.76
N ILE A 69 -12.87 0.69 7.47
CA ILE A 69 -11.97 0.68 8.62
C ILE A 69 -10.66 0.00 8.26
N VAL A 70 -9.65 0.82 7.97
CA VAL A 70 -8.27 0.37 7.72
C VAL A 70 -7.42 0.65 8.95
N VAL A 71 -6.68 -0.35 9.41
CA VAL A 71 -5.76 -0.25 10.54
C VAL A 71 -4.33 -0.49 10.10
N LEU A 72 -3.40 0.06 10.86
CA LEU A 72 -1.99 -0.24 10.74
C LEU A 72 -1.75 -1.63 11.33
N ALA A 73 -1.21 -2.56 10.55
CA ALA A 73 -1.15 -3.97 10.95
C ALA A 73 -0.05 -4.25 11.99
N ASP A 74 1.08 -3.54 11.90
CA ASP A 74 2.17 -3.61 12.86
C ASP A 74 2.71 -2.19 13.17
N PRO A 75 2.40 -1.62 14.36
CA PRO A 75 2.92 -0.34 14.83
C PRO A 75 4.44 -0.25 14.91
N LEU A 76 5.14 -1.36 15.11
CA LEU A 76 6.59 -1.40 15.16
C LEU A 76 7.21 -1.71 13.79
N GLY A 77 6.39 -2.16 12.83
CA GLY A 77 6.79 -2.60 11.49
C GLY A 77 6.82 -1.49 10.43
N ILE A 78 6.86 -0.21 10.83
CA ILE A 78 7.00 0.89 9.87
C ILE A 78 8.43 0.89 9.32
N ASN A 79 8.56 0.61 8.03
CA ASN A 79 9.82 0.63 7.33
C ASN A 79 10.13 2.06 6.86
N SER A 80 11.33 2.56 7.19
CA SER A 80 11.81 3.85 6.76
C SER A 80 13.33 3.86 6.61
N ASN A 81 13.83 4.80 5.80
CA ASN A 81 15.25 5.18 5.82
C ASN A 81 15.56 6.29 6.84
N LEU A 82 14.59 6.76 7.64
CA LEU A 82 14.85 7.70 8.74
C LEU A 82 15.54 7.01 9.91
N CYS A 83 16.59 7.65 10.42
CA CYS A 83 17.23 7.30 11.68
C CYS A 83 17.14 8.50 12.63
N PHE A 84 16.31 8.37 13.67
CA PHE A 84 16.19 9.42 14.68
C PHE A 84 17.38 9.37 15.63
N LEU A 85 17.99 10.52 15.89
CA LEU A 85 19.18 10.65 16.74
C LEU A 85 18.85 11.44 18.02
N GLN A 86 19.27 10.94 19.18
CA GLN A 86 19.32 11.69 20.43
C GLN A 86 20.80 11.86 20.80
N GLU A 87 21.26 13.11 20.90
CA GLU A 87 22.67 13.41 21.22
C GLU A 87 23.68 12.72 20.28
N ARG A 88 23.32 12.58 18.99
CA ARG A 88 24.05 11.88 17.91
C ARG A 88 23.99 10.36 17.94
N GLU A 89 23.33 9.77 18.93
CA GLU A 89 23.12 8.33 19.02
C GLU A 89 21.75 7.93 18.46
N PRO A 90 21.63 6.83 17.71
CA PRO A 90 20.33 6.32 17.27
C PRO A 90 19.37 6.05 18.42
N LEU A 91 18.12 6.43 18.25
CA LEU A 91 17.06 6.09 19.19
C LEU A 91 16.85 4.58 19.26
N HIS A 92 16.49 4.11 20.46
CA HIS A 92 15.96 2.76 20.63
C HIS A 92 14.73 2.53 19.73
N ALA A 93 14.60 1.32 19.18
CA ALA A 93 13.59 0.97 18.18
C ALA A 93 12.16 1.38 18.57
N SER A 94 11.77 1.17 19.83
CA SER A 94 10.43 1.57 20.30
C SER A 94 10.18 3.09 20.28
N ARG A 95 11.19 3.90 20.57
CA ARG A 95 11.09 5.37 20.49
C ARG A 95 11.08 5.84 19.04
N ALA A 96 11.93 5.26 18.20
CA ALA A 96 11.92 5.53 16.75
C ALA A 96 10.55 5.19 16.14
N ALA A 97 9.97 4.04 16.51
CA ALA A 97 8.64 3.64 16.08
C ALA A 97 7.57 4.65 16.53
N ALA A 98 7.64 5.18 17.75
CA ALA A 98 6.69 6.22 18.20
C ALA A 98 6.73 7.48 17.32
N HIS A 99 7.93 7.94 16.94
CA HIS A 99 8.09 9.06 16.01
C HIS A 99 7.55 8.74 14.61
N LEU A 100 7.82 7.54 14.08
CA LEU A 100 7.29 7.10 12.79
C LEU A 100 5.76 7.02 12.81
N ASN A 101 5.17 6.47 13.87
CA ASN A 101 3.72 6.42 14.03
C ASN A 101 3.10 7.81 14.05
N ALA A 102 3.72 8.77 14.75
CA ALA A 102 3.22 10.16 14.75
C ALA A 102 3.18 10.75 13.33
N ILE A 103 4.19 10.48 12.50
CA ILE A 103 4.20 10.89 11.10
C ILE A 103 3.06 10.19 10.34
N VAL A 104 2.96 8.86 10.45
CA VAL A 104 1.93 8.08 9.76
C VAL A 104 0.52 8.54 10.13
N HIS A 105 0.25 8.79 11.41
CA HIS A 105 -1.05 9.28 11.89
C HIS A 105 -1.41 10.67 11.36
N ALA A 106 -0.43 11.51 11.01
CA ALA A 106 -0.67 12.81 10.40
C ALA A 106 -1.00 12.70 8.89
N LEU A 107 -0.77 11.56 8.26
CA LEU A 107 -1.06 11.36 6.83
C LEU A 107 -2.53 10.96 6.61
N PRO A 108 -3.15 11.35 5.48
CA PRO A 108 -4.50 10.92 5.10
C PRO A 108 -4.52 9.47 4.58
N TRP A 109 -3.70 8.59 5.14
CA TRP A 109 -3.34 7.32 4.53
C TRP A 109 -4.50 6.33 4.44
N GLN A 110 -5.37 6.29 5.45
CA GLN A 110 -6.55 5.41 5.46
C GLN A 110 -7.47 5.72 4.28
N ALA A 111 -7.76 7.01 4.06
CA ALA A 111 -8.59 7.46 2.95
C ALA A 111 -7.94 7.15 1.59
N THR A 112 -6.62 7.30 1.49
CA THR A 112 -5.86 6.96 0.28
C THR A 112 -5.93 5.47 -0.02
N ILE A 113 -5.76 4.60 0.98
CA ILE A 113 -5.87 3.15 0.80
C ILE A 113 -7.28 2.77 0.38
N LEU A 114 -8.31 3.24 1.07
CA LEU A 114 -9.70 2.95 0.69
C LEU A 114 -9.99 3.38 -0.75
N LYS A 115 -9.45 4.52 -1.20
CA LYS A 115 -9.56 4.97 -2.59
C LYS A 115 -8.81 4.03 -3.55
N ALA A 116 -7.63 3.55 -3.18
CA ALA A 116 -6.88 2.57 -3.97
C ALA A 116 -7.64 1.24 -4.09
N LEU A 117 -8.20 0.73 -3.00
CA LEU A 117 -8.99 -0.51 -3.00
C LEU A 117 -10.22 -0.41 -3.90
N ARG A 118 -10.95 0.71 -3.85
CA ARG A 118 -12.09 0.94 -4.76
C ARG A 118 -11.68 0.90 -6.22
N ARG A 119 -10.52 1.47 -6.57
CA ARG A 119 -9.99 1.45 -7.94
C ARG A 119 -9.61 0.04 -8.38
N LEU A 120 -8.86 -0.69 -7.55
CA LEU A 120 -8.47 -2.08 -7.85
C LEU A 120 -9.69 -2.99 -8.06
N ARG A 121 -10.75 -2.82 -7.26
CA ARG A 121 -12.01 -3.56 -7.42
C ARG A 121 -12.75 -3.18 -8.71
N ALA A 122 -12.77 -1.90 -9.06
CA ALA A 122 -13.36 -1.44 -10.32
C ALA A 122 -12.62 -2.01 -11.54
N ASP A 123 -11.29 -1.97 -11.52
CA ASP A 123 -10.45 -2.48 -12.61
C ASP A 123 -10.60 -4.01 -12.76
N GLY A 124 -10.68 -4.75 -11.65
CA GLY A 124 -10.96 -6.20 -11.65
C GLY A 124 -12.35 -6.54 -12.20
N THR A 125 -13.35 -5.72 -11.86
CA THR A 125 -14.73 -5.86 -12.38
C THR A 125 -14.77 -5.59 -13.89
N GLN A 126 -14.07 -4.55 -14.35
CA GLN A 126 -13.96 -4.20 -15.77
C GLN A 126 -13.24 -5.29 -16.57
N ALA A 127 -12.17 -5.88 -16.03
CA ALA A 127 -11.43 -6.98 -16.66
C ALA A 127 -12.28 -8.25 -16.76
N CYS A 128 -13.08 -8.56 -15.73
CA CYS A 128 -14.03 -9.69 -15.74
C CYS A 128 -15.15 -9.47 -16.76
N ALA A 129 -15.77 -8.27 -16.78
CA ALA A 129 -16.81 -7.92 -17.72
C ALA A 129 -16.34 -7.97 -19.19
N THR A 130 -15.12 -7.52 -19.46
CA THR A 130 -14.51 -7.57 -20.80
C THR A 130 -14.19 -9.00 -21.25
N ARG A 131 -13.82 -9.90 -20.33
CA ARG A 131 -13.65 -11.33 -20.62
C ARG A 131 -14.99 -12.04 -20.85
N ALA A 132 -16.01 -11.67 -20.09
CA ALA A 132 -17.36 -12.22 -20.22
C ALA A 132 -18.08 -11.75 -21.50
N SER A 133 -17.76 -10.55 -22.02
CA SER A 133 -18.25 -10.11 -23.32
C SER A 133 -17.55 -10.82 -24.48
N ARG A 134 -16.21 -11.01 -24.44
CA ARG A 134 -15.49 -11.76 -25.47
C ARG A 134 -15.91 -13.23 -25.57
N ARG A 135 -16.24 -13.89 -24.45
CA ARG A 135 -16.75 -15.28 -24.46
C ARG A 135 -18.17 -15.42 -25.02
N ARG A 136 -18.93 -14.32 -25.13
CA ARG A 136 -20.30 -14.37 -25.66
C ARG A 136 -20.39 -14.18 -27.18
N ASP A 137 -19.34 -13.67 -27.82
CA ASP A 137 -19.26 -13.57 -29.29
C ASP A 137 -18.82 -14.89 -29.96
N ASP A 138 -18.28 -15.85 -29.21
CA ASP A 138 -18.09 -17.24 -29.67
C ASP A 138 -19.38 -18.07 -29.46
N GLY A 139 -20.45 -17.67 -30.17
CA GLY A 139 -21.65 -18.49 -30.30
C GLY A 139 -21.44 -19.62 -31.33
N PRO A 140 -22.09 -20.79 -31.18
CA PRO A 140 -21.77 -21.99 -31.95
C PRO A 140 -22.12 -21.82 -33.44
N GLU A 141 -21.20 -22.21 -34.31
CA GLU A 141 -21.43 -22.39 -35.75
C GLU A 141 -22.71 -23.23 -35.95
N ARG A 142 -23.68 -22.67 -36.68
CA ARG A 142 -24.90 -23.38 -37.08
C ARG A 142 -24.51 -24.63 -37.89
N PRO A 143 -25.09 -25.80 -37.63
CA PRO A 143 -24.90 -26.96 -38.49
C PRO A 143 -25.46 -26.64 -39.88
N GLN A 144 -24.62 -26.74 -40.90
CA GLN A 144 -25.10 -26.71 -42.28
C GLN A 144 -25.93 -27.97 -42.54
N THR A 145 -27.24 -27.79 -42.69
CA THR A 145 -28.12 -28.79 -43.28
C THR A 145 -27.72 -29.00 -44.74
N VAL A 146 -27.04 -30.11 -45.02
CA VAL A 146 -26.87 -30.62 -46.38
C VAL A 146 -28.15 -31.37 -46.77
N ASN A 147 -28.95 -30.74 -47.62
CA ASN A 147 -30.05 -31.36 -48.34
C ASN A 147 -29.50 -32.22 -49.49
N GLY A 148 -30.18 -33.35 -49.72
CA GLY A 148 -29.70 -34.44 -50.57
C GLY A 148 -29.78 -34.22 -52.08
N ARG A 149 -29.07 -35.12 -52.78
CA ARG A 149 -29.57 -35.88 -53.93
C ARG A 149 -28.66 -37.08 -54.18
#